data_AF-F4L090-F1
#
_entry.id   AF-F4L090-F1
#
_cell.length_a   1.000
_cell.length_b   1.000
_cell.length_c   1.000
_cell.angle_alpha   90.00
_cell.angle_beta   90.00
_cell.angle_gamma   90.00
#
_symmetry.space_group_name_H-M   'P 1'
#
loop_
_entity.id
_entity.type
_entity.pdbx_description
1 polymer ?
#
loop_
_entity_poly.entity_id
_entity_poly.type
_entity_poly.pdbx_seq_one_letter_code
_entity_poly.pdbx_strand_id
1 'polypeptide(L)'
;MKQIMILVMVMAFGAVYSQTTVEEYNYVTKGYKIQVESGLDMKKGYRLVDLCESSAEGGSALLNRKATMTFKGLYKELDKSPCAVMVIYHETGFLDKMYLCIPHWNSKKEIWDLYAGQLEGMSESVAKSLVWGLSKSASFFAQNN
;
A
#
# COMPACT_ATOMS: atom_id res chain seq x y z
N MET A 1 -2.24 -9.45 -17.85
CA MET A 1 -1.02 -8.61 -17.99
C MET A 1 -0.84 -7.63 -16.82
N LYS A 2 -1.82 -6.78 -16.47
CA LYS A 2 -1.70 -5.79 -15.37
C LYS A 2 -1.26 -6.37 -14.00
N GLN A 3 -1.80 -7.53 -13.59
CA GLN A 3 -1.45 -8.15 -12.31
C GLN A 3 -0.01 -8.69 -12.26
N ILE A 4 0.52 -9.18 -13.39
CA ILE A 4 1.89 -9.68 -13.48
C ILE A 4 2.89 -8.54 -13.25
N MET A 5 2.64 -7.36 -13.83
CA MET A 5 3.50 -6.18 -13.59
C MET A 5 3.48 -5.73 -12.13
N ILE A 6 2.31 -5.70 -11.49
CA ILE A 6 2.20 -5.35 -10.06
C ILE A 6 2.98 -6.34 -9.21
N LEU A 7 2.83 -7.65 -9.48
CA LEU A 7 3.54 -8.70 -8.74
C LEU A 7 5.07 -8.56 -8.87
N VAL A 8 5.57 -8.29 -10.08
CA VAL A 8 7.01 -8.02 -10.31
C VAL A 8 7.49 -6.82 -9.50
N MET A 9 6.71 -5.73 -9.47
CA MET A 9 7.05 -4.55 -8.68
C MET A 9 7.04 -4.84 -7.18
N VAL A 10 6.06 -5.58 -6.67
CA VAL A 10 5.97 -5.96 -5.24
C VAL A 10 7.17 -6.82 -4.82
N MET A 11 7.62 -7.74 -5.67
CA MET A 11 8.80 -8.55 -5.36
C MET A 11 10.08 -7.70 -5.24
N ALA A 12 10.20 -6.61 -6.00
CA ALA A 12 11.30 -5.66 -5.87
C ALA A 12 11.32 -4.91 -4.52
N PHE A 13 10.18 -4.84 -3.80
CA PHE A 13 10.08 -4.27 -2.46
C PHE A 13 10.39 -5.25 -1.32
N GLY A 14 10.51 -6.54 -1.65
CA GLY A 14 10.47 -7.62 -0.67
C GLY A 14 11.61 -7.61 0.36
N ALA A 15 12.73 -6.93 0.12
CA ALA A 15 13.88 -6.97 1.03
C ALA A 15 13.77 -6.03 2.24
N VAL A 16 12.74 -5.19 2.33
CA VAL A 16 12.76 -3.99 3.20
C VAL A 16 11.94 -4.14 4.50
N TYR A 17 11.18 -5.23 4.67
CA TYR A 17 10.29 -5.39 5.82
C TYR A 17 10.10 -6.84 6.27
N SER A 18 9.70 -7.03 7.53
CA SER A 18 9.47 -8.34 8.16
C SER A 18 8.15 -8.99 7.70
N GLN A 19 7.99 -10.29 7.98
CA GLN A 19 6.82 -11.07 7.57
C GLN A 19 5.53 -10.50 8.17
N THR A 20 4.60 -10.13 7.29
CA THR A 20 3.27 -9.67 7.67
C THR A 20 2.43 -10.83 8.21
N THR A 21 1.74 -10.62 9.32
CA THR A 21 0.71 -11.52 9.85
C THR A 21 -0.67 -11.19 9.28
N VAL A 22 -1.62 -12.12 9.37
CA VAL A 22 -3.02 -11.88 8.94
C VAL A 22 -3.67 -10.75 9.75
N GLU A 23 -3.33 -10.63 11.03
CA GLU A 23 -3.81 -9.55 11.88
C GLU A 23 -3.27 -8.18 11.43
N GLU A 24 -1.97 -8.08 11.13
CA GLU A 24 -1.35 -6.86 10.61
C GLU A 24 -1.92 -6.49 9.23
N TYR A 25 -2.11 -7.48 8.35
CA TYR A 25 -2.76 -7.30 7.05
C TYR A 25 -4.17 -6.73 7.20
N ASN A 26 -5.00 -7.34 8.06
CA ASN A 26 -6.37 -6.88 8.31
C ASN A 26 -6.39 -5.48 8.94
N TYR A 27 -5.45 -5.19 9.83
CA TYR A 27 -5.32 -3.86 10.42
C TYR A 27 -5.00 -2.81 9.35
N VAL A 28 -4.01 -3.00 8.49
CA VAL A 28 -3.66 -1.98 7.48
C VAL A 28 -4.65 -1.86 6.33
N THR A 29 -5.41 -2.91 6.01
CA THR A 29 -6.41 -2.88 4.92
C THR A 29 -7.79 -2.43 5.36
N LYS A 30 -8.16 -2.64 6.62
CA LYS A 30 -9.51 -2.34 7.15
C LYS A 30 -9.46 -1.53 8.44
N GLY A 31 -8.69 -1.99 9.43
CA GLY A 31 -8.64 -1.38 10.76
C GLY A 31 -8.18 0.08 10.74
N TYR A 32 -7.18 0.41 9.93
CA TYR A 32 -6.63 1.76 9.85
C TYR A 32 -7.65 2.78 9.32
N LYS A 33 -8.49 2.40 8.34
CA LYS A 33 -9.59 3.24 7.86
C LYS A 33 -10.54 3.59 9.01
N ILE A 34 -11.03 2.56 9.71
CA ILE A 34 -11.95 2.72 10.85
C ILE A 34 -11.33 3.60 11.93
N GLN A 35 -10.05 3.36 12.25
CA GLN A 35 -9.33 4.11 13.26
C GLN A 35 -9.28 5.61 12.92
N VAL A 36 -8.90 5.95 11.68
CA VAL A 36 -8.82 7.35 11.22
C VAL A 36 -10.20 8.00 11.19
N GLU A 37 -11.21 7.30 10.68
CA GLU A 37 -12.59 7.82 10.57
C GLU A 37 -13.25 8.02 11.94
N SER A 38 -12.89 7.20 12.93
CA SER A 38 -13.45 7.25 14.28
C SER A 38 -12.63 8.11 15.25
N GLY A 39 -11.49 8.66 14.81
CA GLY A 39 -10.58 9.41 15.68
C GLY A 39 -9.97 8.57 16.81
N LEU A 40 -9.78 7.27 16.59
CA LEU A 40 -9.20 6.36 17.58
C LEU A 40 -7.68 6.42 17.60
N ASP A 41 -7.11 6.09 18.75
CA ASP A 41 -5.66 5.96 18.91
C ASP A 41 -5.08 4.80 18.09
N MET A 42 -3.78 4.88 17.84
CA MET A 42 -3.03 3.80 17.21
C MET A 42 -3.14 2.50 18.02
N LYS A 43 -3.17 1.37 17.31
CA LYS A 43 -3.10 0.04 17.92
C LYS A 43 -1.88 -0.02 18.84
N LYS A 44 -2.09 -0.33 20.13
CA LYS A 44 -1.03 -0.41 21.14
C LYS A 44 0.11 -1.33 20.69
N GLY A 45 1.36 -0.91 20.89
CA GLY A 45 2.53 -1.67 20.48
C GLY A 45 2.91 -1.49 19.01
N TYR A 46 2.17 -0.66 18.27
CA TYR A 46 2.44 -0.35 16.87
C TYR A 46 2.57 1.16 16.62
N ARG A 47 3.33 1.51 15.59
CA ARG A 47 3.46 2.86 15.06
C ARG A 47 3.40 2.84 13.53
N LEU A 48 2.86 3.90 12.94
CA LEU A 48 2.89 4.12 11.50
C LEU A 48 3.92 5.19 11.16
N VAL A 49 4.68 4.96 10.10
CA VAL A 49 5.65 5.92 9.57
C VAL A 49 5.37 6.17 8.11
N ASP A 50 5.41 7.43 7.72
CA ASP A 50 5.27 7.85 6.34
C ASP A 50 6.57 7.54 5.60
N LEU A 51 6.45 6.73 4.54
CA LEU A 51 7.60 6.28 3.77
C LEU A 51 7.82 7.19 2.56
N CYS A 52 6.77 7.39 1.77
CA CYS A 52 6.78 8.31 0.64
C CYS A 52 5.35 8.58 0.15
N GLU A 53 5.20 9.65 -0.62
CA GLU A 53 3.97 9.95 -1.36
C GLU A 53 4.30 10.10 -2.84
N SER A 54 3.43 9.56 -3.70
CA SER A 54 3.53 9.71 -5.14
C SER A 54 2.19 10.19 -5.68
N SER A 55 2.25 11.14 -6.59
CA SER A 55 1.08 11.60 -7.35
C SER A 55 1.26 11.24 -8.81
N ALA A 56 0.20 10.73 -9.42
CA ALA A 56 0.09 10.51 -10.85
C ALA A 56 -1.10 11.31 -11.37
N GLU A 57 -0.98 11.84 -12.58
CA GLU A 57 -2.13 12.27 -13.37
C GLU A 57 -2.85 11.00 -13.84
N GLY A 58 -3.63 10.43 -12.93
CA GLY A 58 -4.31 9.16 -13.09
C GLY A 58 -5.80 9.41 -13.27
N GLY A 59 -6.17 9.91 -14.44
CA GLY A 59 -7.57 10.17 -14.77
C GLY A 59 -7.73 10.55 -16.23
N SER A 60 -8.98 10.51 -16.71
CA SER A 60 -9.30 11.06 -18.03
C SER A 60 -8.78 12.49 -18.13
N ALA A 61 -7.98 12.81 -19.15
CA ALA A 61 -7.47 14.16 -19.42
C ALA A 61 -8.59 15.22 -19.50
N LEU A 62 -9.84 14.77 -19.74
CA LEU A 62 -11.03 15.62 -19.77
C LEU A 62 -11.50 16.09 -18.38
N LEU A 63 -11.08 15.43 -17.29
CA LEU A 63 -11.60 15.67 -15.93
C LEU A 63 -10.55 16.16 -14.93
N ASN A 64 -9.29 16.38 -15.34
CA ASN A 64 -8.19 16.86 -14.48
C ASN A 64 -8.04 16.10 -13.15
N ARG A 65 -8.34 14.78 -13.14
CA ARG A 65 -8.25 13.98 -11.92
C ARG A 65 -6.81 13.55 -11.64
N LYS A 66 -6.40 13.65 -10.38
CA LYS A 66 -5.11 13.21 -9.88
C LYS A 66 -5.28 12.04 -8.94
N ALA A 67 -4.49 11.01 -9.15
CA ALA A 67 -4.38 9.86 -8.27
C ALA A 67 -3.18 10.07 -7.34
N THR A 68 -3.41 9.98 -6.04
CA THR A 68 -2.37 10.06 -5.02
C THR A 68 -2.20 8.70 -4.37
N MET A 69 -0.95 8.38 -4.05
CA MET A 69 -0.55 7.12 -3.43
C MET A 69 0.39 7.43 -2.28
N THR A 70 -0.09 7.22 -1.07
CA THR A 70 0.71 7.39 0.16
C THR A 70 1.14 6.01 0.65
N PHE A 71 2.45 5.84 0.85
CA PHE A 71 3.04 4.62 1.38
C PHE A 71 3.35 4.84 2.84
N LYS A 72 2.84 3.97 3.71
CA LYS A 72 3.11 3.99 5.15
C LYS A 72 3.62 2.63 5.60
N GLY A 73 4.65 2.61 6.43
CA GLY A 73 5.16 1.40 7.07
C GLY A 73 4.50 1.22 8.43
N LEU A 74 3.94 0.04 8.68
CA LEU A 74 3.52 -0.36 10.01
C LEU A 74 4.70 -1.00 10.73
N TYR A 75 5.07 -0.49 11.90
CA TYR A 75 6.16 -1.02 12.72
C TYR A 75 5.59 -1.45 14.06
N LYS A 76 6.15 -2.52 14.63
CA LYS A 76 6.06 -2.73 16.08
C LYS A 76 6.95 -1.67 16.75
N GLU A 77 6.55 -1.16 17.92
CA GLU A 77 7.16 0.03 18.54
C GLU A 77 8.70 0.01 18.56
N LEU A 78 9.29 -1.14 18.89
CA LEU A 78 10.74 -1.32 19.05
C LEU A 78 11.45 -1.80 17.77
N ASP A 79 10.70 -2.17 16.74
CA ASP A 79 11.26 -2.76 15.53
C ASP A 79 11.83 -1.67 14.61
N LYS A 80 12.99 -1.95 14.00
CA LYS A 80 13.64 -1.07 13.02
C LYS A 80 13.08 -1.22 11.61
N SER A 81 12.45 -2.36 11.33
CA SER A 81 11.88 -2.69 10.02
C SER A 81 10.35 -2.73 10.11
N PRO A 82 9.62 -2.36 9.05
CA PRO A 82 8.17 -2.52 9.04
C PRO A 82 7.79 -4.01 9.15
N CYS A 83 6.57 -4.29 9.60
CA CYS A 83 5.89 -5.59 9.51
C CYS A 83 4.83 -5.62 8.41
N ALA A 84 4.41 -4.45 7.92
CA ALA A 84 3.56 -4.32 6.74
C ALA A 84 3.85 -2.98 6.04
N VAL A 85 3.68 -2.95 4.73
CA VAL A 85 3.66 -1.70 3.96
C VAL A 85 2.24 -1.47 3.47
N MET A 86 1.62 -0.40 3.96
CA MET A 86 0.30 0.05 3.56
C MET A 86 0.41 1.04 2.42
N VAL A 87 -0.49 0.91 1.46
CA VAL A 87 -0.68 1.87 0.37
C VAL A 87 -2.09 2.43 0.46
N ILE A 88 -2.16 3.75 0.55
CA ILE A 88 -3.41 4.50 0.53
C ILE A 88 -3.53 5.12 -0.85
N TYR A 89 -4.49 4.63 -1.64
CA TYR A 89 -4.85 5.21 -2.92
C TYR A 89 -6.04 6.14 -2.78
N HIS A 90 -5.94 7.33 -3.35
CA HIS A 90 -7.01 8.32 -3.38
C HIS A 90 -7.03 9.07 -4.71
N GLU A 91 -8.20 9.14 -5.36
CA GLU A 91 -8.41 9.89 -6.59
C GLU A 91 -9.20 11.17 -6.29
N THR A 92 -8.75 12.30 -6.85
CA THR A 92 -9.45 13.58 -6.65
C THR A 92 -10.87 13.51 -7.21
N GLY A 93 -11.84 13.94 -6.43
CA GLY A 93 -13.27 13.86 -6.77
C GLY A 93 -13.98 12.61 -6.22
N PHE A 94 -13.25 11.67 -5.61
CA PHE A 94 -13.82 10.57 -4.83
C PHE A 94 -13.56 10.78 -3.34
N LEU A 95 -14.55 10.48 -2.50
CA LEU A 95 -14.42 10.57 -1.05
C LEU A 95 -13.72 9.34 -0.46
N ASP A 96 -13.96 8.17 -1.04
CA ASP A 96 -13.42 6.92 -0.54
C ASP A 96 -11.95 6.72 -0.92
N LYS A 97 -11.20 6.22 0.06
CA LYS A 97 -9.81 5.79 -0.10
C LYS A 97 -9.74 4.27 -0.17
N MET A 98 -8.85 3.76 -1.01
CA MET A 98 -8.54 2.34 -1.07
C MET A 98 -7.26 2.06 -0.28
N TYR A 99 -7.30 1.01 0.54
CA TYR A 99 -6.20 0.60 1.41
C TYR A 99 -5.69 -0.77 1.01
N LEU A 100 -4.43 -0.85 0.62
CA LEU A 100 -3.77 -2.08 0.20
C LEU A 100 -2.61 -2.39 1.14
N CYS A 101 -2.36 -3.67 1.38
CA CYS A 101 -1.13 -4.13 2.00
C CYS A 101 -0.23 -4.71 0.91
N ILE A 102 1.01 -4.25 0.81
CA ILE A 102 2.02 -4.92 0.00
C ILE A 102 2.50 -6.14 0.77
N PRO A 103 2.32 -7.37 0.24
CA PRO A 103 2.76 -8.58 0.91
C PRO A 103 4.27 -8.77 0.79
N HIS A 104 4.91 -9.15 1.90
CA HIS A 104 6.30 -9.59 1.88
C HIS A 104 6.44 -10.86 1.01
N TRP A 105 7.58 -11.04 0.33
CA TRP A 105 7.82 -12.22 -0.54
C TRP A 105 7.66 -13.55 0.22
N ASN A 106 8.05 -13.57 1.50
CA ASN A 106 7.91 -14.72 2.39
C ASN A 106 6.59 -14.72 3.22
N SER A 107 5.59 -13.93 2.82
CA SER A 107 4.26 -13.99 3.44
C SER A 107 3.58 -15.33 3.17
N LYS A 108 2.73 -15.77 4.10
CA LYS A 108 1.93 -16.99 3.94
C LYS A 108 1.03 -16.89 2.70
N LYS A 109 0.71 -18.03 2.08
CA LYS A 109 -0.18 -18.11 0.91
C LYS A 109 -1.50 -17.36 1.12
N GLU A 110 -2.09 -17.47 2.31
CA GLU A 110 -3.33 -16.78 2.66
C GLU A 110 -3.27 -15.26 2.45
N ILE A 111 -2.13 -14.61 2.78
CA ILE A 111 -1.96 -13.17 2.57
C ILE A 111 -1.85 -12.84 1.08
N TRP A 112 -1.18 -13.70 0.31
CA TRP A 112 -1.11 -13.58 -1.14
C TRP A 112 -2.47 -13.76 -1.80
N ASP A 113 -3.29 -14.69 -1.31
CA ASP A 113 -4.66 -14.91 -1.81
C ASP A 113 -5.55 -13.70 -1.52
N LEU A 114 -5.47 -13.12 -0.32
CA LEU A 114 -6.18 -11.89 0.04
C LEU A 114 -5.74 -10.71 -0.85
N TYR A 115 -4.44 -10.55 -1.05
CA TYR A 115 -3.89 -9.50 -1.92
C TYR A 115 -4.35 -9.68 -3.37
N ALA A 116 -4.29 -10.91 -3.90
CA ALA A 116 -4.76 -11.22 -5.25
C ALA A 116 -6.25 -10.87 -5.43
N GLY A 117 -7.09 -11.23 -4.45
CA GLY A 117 -8.51 -10.87 -4.46
C GLY A 117 -8.74 -9.35 -4.49
N GLN A 118 -7.92 -8.56 -3.78
CA GLN A 118 -7.99 -7.10 -3.88
C GLN A 118 -7.61 -6.59 -5.29
N LEU A 119 -6.62 -7.20 -5.94
CA LEU A 119 -6.19 -6.83 -7.30
C LEU A 119 -7.21 -7.17 -8.38
N GLU A 120 -8.00 -8.22 -8.22
CA GLU A 120 -9.03 -8.63 -9.19
C GLU A 120 -10.14 -7.59 -9.33
N GLY A 121 -10.54 -6.96 -8.23
CA GLY A 121 -11.56 -5.90 -8.21
C GLY A 121 -11.10 -4.55 -8.78
N MET A 122 -9.81 -4.37 -9.11
CA MET A 122 -9.29 -3.07 -9.52
C MET A 122 -9.53 -2.73 -11.00
N SER A 123 -9.95 -1.49 -11.22
CA SER A 123 -9.98 -0.88 -12.55
C SER A 123 -8.58 -0.76 -13.15
N GLU A 124 -8.50 -0.62 -14.47
CA GLU A 124 -7.21 -0.46 -15.16
C GLU A 124 -6.49 0.84 -14.76
N SER A 125 -7.24 1.93 -14.55
CA SER A 125 -6.67 3.22 -14.11
C SER A 125 -5.96 3.08 -12.77
N VAL A 126 -6.65 2.47 -11.79
CA VAL A 126 -6.11 2.22 -10.44
C VAL A 126 -4.86 1.35 -10.52
N ALA A 127 -4.90 0.28 -11.33
CA ALA A 127 -3.75 -0.60 -11.53
C ALA A 127 -2.53 0.13 -12.13
N LYS A 128 -2.75 1.02 -13.11
CA LYS A 128 -1.66 1.85 -13.70
C LYS A 128 -1.07 2.81 -12.68
N SER A 129 -1.92 3.49 -11.91
CA SER A 129 -1.46 4.36 -10.82
C SER A 129 -0.65 3.56 -9.79
N LEU A 130 -1.11 2.37 -9.41
CA LEU A 130 -0.40 1.48 -8.48
C LEU A 130 0.99 1.09 -8.99
N VAL A 131 1.11 0.71 -10.26
CA VAL A 131 2.42 0.41 -10.88
C VAL A 131 3.33 1.64 -10.84
N TRP A 132 2.82 2.82 -11.17
CA TRP A 132 3.59 4.06 -11.14
C TRP A 132 4.05 4.42 -9.72
N GLY A 133 3.13 4.36 -8.76
CA GLY A 133 3.41 4.62 -7.34
C GLY A 133 4.46 3.67 -6.79
N LEU A 134 4.33 2.37 -7.07
CA LEU A 134 5.32 1.35 -6.70
C LEU A 134 6.69 1.62 -7.35
N SER A 135 6.72 1.99 -8.64
CA SER A 135 7.99 2.30 -9.34
C SER A 135 8.70 3.51 -8.73
N LYS A 136 7.95 4.59 -8.45
CA LYS A 136 8.45 5.81 -7.80
C LYS A 136 8.98 5.52 -6.40
N SER A 137 8.22 4.76 -5.61
CA SER A 137 8.64 4.40 -4.25
C SER A 137 9.88 3.49 -4.27
N ALA A 138 10.00 2.55 -5.20
CA ALA A 138 11.18 1.69 -5.33
C ALA A 138 12.42 2.54 -5.63
N SER A 139 12.29 3.50 -6.55
CA SER A 139 13.36 4.47 -6.85
C SER A 139 13.75 5.30 -5.62
N PHE A 140 12.78 5.72 -4.81
CA PHE A 140 13.06 6.48 -3.58
C PHE A 140 13.82 5.64 -2.56
N PHE A 141 13.42 4.39 -2.35
CA PHE A 141 14.14 3.49 -1.44
C PHE A 141 15.53 3.11 -1.92
N ALA A 142 15.74 3.01 -3.24
CA ALA A 142 17.06 2.73 -3.82
C ALA A 142 18.06 3.89 -3.68
N GLN A 143 17.58 5.13 -3.50
CA GLN A 143 18.44 6.31 -3.34
C GLN A 143 18.80 6.60 -1.88
N ASN A 144 18.02 6.06 -0.92
CA ASN A 144 18.15 6.35 0.50
C ASN A 144 18.65 5.14 1.33
N ASN A 145 19.01 4.04 0.68
CA ASN A 145 19.76 2.90 1.23
C ASN A 145 21.12 2.80 0.56
#